data_AF-A0AA39M491-F1
#
_entry.id   AF-A0AA39M491-F1
#
_cell.length_a   1.000
_cell.length_b   1.000
_cell.length_c   1.000
_cell.angle_alpha   90.00
_cell.angle_beta   90.00
_cell.angle_gamma   90.00
#
_symmetry.space_group_name_H-M   'P 1'
#
loop_
_entity.id
_entity.type
_entity.pdbx_description
1 polymer ?
#
loop_
_entity_poly.entity_id
_entity_poly.type
_entity_poly.pdbx_seq_one_letter_code
_entity_poly.pdbx_strand_id
1 'polypeptide(L)'
;MVSESVRCAIVELHCGGSSNPEICKTLKLRRDAVKRVVDRFRETGDVQDRPRSGRKKTARTPQVREAVRKMIKRNPDRSIMKLAKKYKIGYASMHKLVTEDLHLKSYKISRGHLLTDAKKAERLQKCKKLRAESRGSGFANVVFSDEKIFTI
;
A
#
# COMPACT_ATOMS: atom_id res chain seq x y z
N MET A 1 -7.25 18.90 -23.62
CA MET A 1 -6.56 17.62 -23.88
C MET A 1 -7.53 16.77 -24.70
N VAL A 2 -7.05 16.05 -25.71
CA VAL A 2 -7.90 15.16 -26.52
C VAL A 2 -8.33 13.97 -25.65
N SER A 3 -9.60 13.57 -25.70
CA SER A 3 -10.08 12.42 -24.94
C SER A 3 -9.35 11.15 -25.36
N GLU A 4 -9.29 10.16 -24.46
CA GLU A 4 -8.67 8.86 -24.74
C GLU A 4 -9.30 8.17 -25.95
N SER A 5 -10.64 8.19 -26.05
CA SER A 5 -11.37 7.65 -27.20
C SER A 5 -10.92 8.23 -28.53
N VAL A 6 -10.70 9.54 -28.58
CA VAL A 6 -10.26 10.22 -29.80
C VAL A 6 -8.78 9.94 -30.09
N ARG A 7 -7.95 9.73 -29.06
CA ARG A 7 -6.56 9.28 -29.25
C ARG A 7 -6.52 7.88 -29.86
N CYS A 8 -7.35 6.95 -29.38
CA CYS A 8 -7.45 5.60 -29.96
C CYS A 8 -7.85 5.67 -31.44
N ALA A 9 -8.89 6.43 -31.79
CA ALA A 9 -9.33 6.58 -33.18
C ALA A 9 -8.24 7.17 -34.10
N ILE A 10 -7.44 8.12 -33.61
CA ILE A 10 -6.28 8.64 -34.37
C ILE A 10 -5.25 7.54 -34.64
N VAL A 11 -4.93 6.74 -33.63
CA VAL A 11 -3.93 5.68 -33.73
C VAL A 11 -4.42 4.54 -34.64
N GLU A 12 -5.69 4.16 -34.54
CA GLU A 12 -6.31 3.17 -35.43
C GLU A 12 -6.23 3.60 -36.91
N LEU A 13 -6.63 4.84 -37.21
CA LEU A 13 -6.55 5.36 -38.59
C LEU A 13 -5.09 5.48 -39.08
N HIS A 14 -4.17 5.84 -38.19
CA HIS A 14 -2.74 5.93 -38.50
C HIS A 14 -2.13 4.55 -38.79
N CYS A 15 -2.44 3.53 -37.97
CA CYS A 15 -2.05 2.14 -38.20
C CYS A 15 -2.71 1.55 -39.45
N GLY A 16 -3.93 2.00 -39.78
CA GLY A 16 -4.62 1.67 -41.04
C GLY A 16 -4.05 2.37 -42.28
N GLY A 17 -2.95 3.11 -42.15
CA GLY A 17 -2.24 3.75 -43.28
C GLY A 17 -2.79 5.10 -43.70
N SER A 18 -3.76 5.68 -42.98
CA SER A 18 -4.28 7.01 -43.30
C SER A 18 -3.24 8.10 -43.03
N SER A 19 -3.19 9.10 -43.90
CA SER A 19 -2.28 10.22 -43.72
C SER A 19 -2.79 11.21 -42.64
N ASN A 20 -1.89 11.91 -41.95
CA ASN A 20 -2.27 12.88 -40.92
C ASN A 20 -3.30 13.94 -41.40
N PRO A 21 -3.21 14.48 -42.64
CA PRO A 21 -4.22 15.40 -43.16
C PRO A 21 -5.61 14.78 -43.33
N GLU A 22 -5.69 13.50 -43.74
CA GLU A 22 -6.95 12.77 -43.86
C GLU A 22 -7.57 12.54 -42.48
N ILE A 23 -6.78 12.10 -41.51
CA ILE A 23 -7.23 11.91 -40.12
C ILE A 23 -7.79 13.21 -39.55
N CYS A 24 -7.15 14.36 -39.83
CA CYS A 24 -7.64 15.67 -39.40
C CYS A 24 -9.02 16.00 -39.99
N LYS A 25 -9.25 15.67 -41.27
CA LYS A 25 -10.53 15.91 -41.96
C LYS A 25 -11.62 14.97 -41.43
N THR A 26 -11.31 13.67 -41.32
CA THR A 26 -12.24 12.63 -40.87
C THR A 26 -12.73 12.88 -39.44
N LEU A 27 -11.79 13.14 -38.51
CA LEU A 27 -12.11 13.35 -37.10
C LEU A 27 -12.43 14.82 -36.76
N LYS A 28 -12.34 15.74 -37.74
CA LYS A 28 -12.50 17.20 -37.55
C LYS A 28 -11.65 17.76 -36.41
N LEU A 29 -10.39 17.34 -36.35
CA LEU A 29 -9.43 17.75 -35.31
C LEU A 29 -8.39 18.73 -35.84
N ARG A 30 -7.83 19.54 -34.93
CA ARG A 30 -6.69 20.42 -35.25
C ARG A 30 -5.45 19.59 -35.61
N ARG A 31 -4.71 20.00 -36.65
CA ARG A 31 -3.49 19.32 -37.12
C ARG A 31 -2.47 19.05 -36.00
N ASP A 32 -2.27 20.03 -35.11
CA ASP A 32 -1.32 19.90 -33.99
C ASP A 32 -1.72 18.82 -32.98
N ALA A 33 -3.01 18.52 -32.86
CA ALA A 33 -3.50 17.49 -31.96
C ALA A 33 -3.21 16.10 -32.53
N VAL A 34 -3.54 15.88 -33.81
CA VAL A 34 -3.24 14.63 -34.52
C VAL A 34 -1.74 14.37 -34.56
N LYS A 35 -0.94 15.37 -34.93
CA LYS A 35 0.52 15.26 -34.96
C LYS A 35 1.10 14.86 -33.60
N ARG A 36 0.69 15.53 -32.51
CA ARG A 36 1.17 15.21 -31.15
C ARG A 36 0.82 13.79 -30.70
N VAL A 37 -0.33 13.27 -31.12
CA VAL A 37 -0.75 11.90 -30.77
C VAL A 37 0.06 10.88 -31.58
N VAL A 38 0.21 11.09 -32.89
CA VAL A 38 1.01 10.21 -33.76
C VAL A 38 2.49 10.20 -33.37
N ASP A 39 3.10 11.36 -33.13
CA ASP A 39 4.50 11.46 -32.71
C ASP A 39 4.71 10.73 -31.37
N ARG A 40 3.79 10.90 -30.42
CA ARG A 40 3.83 10.18 -29.14
C ARG A 40 3.67 8.68 -29.32
N PHE A 41 2.75 8.24 -30.18
CA PHE A 41 2.53 6.83 -30.47
C PHE A 41 3.78 6.20 -31.09
N ARG A 42 4.47 6.90 -32.01
CA ARG A 42 5.76 6.47 -32.57
C ARG A 42 6.87 6.35 -31.52
N GLU A 43 6.91 7.27 -30.56
CA GLU A 43 7.93 7.26 -29.50
C GLU A 43 7.69 6.22 -28.41
N THR A 44 6.41 6.00 -28.03
CA THR A 44 6.06 5.25 -26.81
C THR A 44 5.36 3.92 -27.11
N GLY A 45 4.80 3.73 -28.31
CA GLY A 45 3.98 2.58 -28.68
C GLY A 45 2.61 2.51 -28.01
N ASP A 46 2.30 3.47 -27.13
CA ASP A 46 1.09 3.51 -26.33
C ASP A 46 0.24 4.74 -26.68
N VAL A 47 -1.08 4.56 -26.58
CA VAL A 47 -2.08 5.60 -26.80
C VAL A 47 -2.21 6.50 -25.56
N GLN A 48 -1.81 6.00 -24.38
CA GLN A 48 -1.99 6.69 -23.10
C GLN A 48 -1.25 8.05 -23.00
N ASP A 49 -1.76 8.92 -22.13
CA ASP A 49 -1.06 10.15 -21.78
C ASP A 49 0.19 9.82 -20.96
N ARG A 50 1.27 10.58 -21.20
CA ARG A 50 2.48 10.43 -20.39
C ARG A 50 2.16 10.71 -18.93
N PRO A 51 2.68 9.89 -18.00
CA PRO A 51 2.56 10.19 -16.59
C PRO A 51 3.18 11.55 -16.33
N ARG A 52 2.43 12.44 -15.68
CA ARG A 52 2.92 13.77 -15.33
C ARG A 52 3.99 13.61 -14.25
N SER A 53 5.12 14.31 -14.38
CA SER A 53 6.22 14.24 -13.40
C SER A 53 5.78 14.68 -11.99
N GLY A 54 4.76 15.53 -11.92
CA GLY A 54 4.23 16.06 -10.66
C GLY A 54 5.26 16.89 -9.89
N ARG A 55 4.86 17.35 -8.70
CA ARG A 55 5.76 18.08 -7.80
C ARG A 55 6.66 17.10 -7.06
N LYS A 56 7.99 17.34 -7.08
CA LYS A 56 8.95 16.54 -6.31
C LYS A 56 8.62 16.59 -4.81
N LYS A 57 8.57 15.42 -4.16
CA LYS A 57 8.38 15.29 -2.71
C LYS A 57 9.71 15.58 -1.99
N THR A 58 9.74 16.62 -1.16
CA THR A 58 10.97 17.04 -0.42
C THR A 58 11.17 16.25 0.88
N ALA A 59 10.10 16.01 1.64
CA ALA A 59 10.20 15.38 2.96
C ALA A 59 10.17 13.84 2.93
N ARG A 60 9.65 13.23 1.86
CA ARG A 60 9.41 11.78 1.75
C ARG A 60 10.32 11.13 0.71
N THR A 61 11.60 11.43 0.81
CA THR A 61 12.59 10.81 -0.09
C THR A 61 12.75 9.33 0.25
N PRO A 62 13.18 8.48 -0.70
CA PRO A 62 13.45 7.07 -0.44
C PRO A 62 14.43 6.84 0.72
N GLN A 63 15.44 7.70 0.86
CA GLN A 63 16.42 7.64 1.95
C GLN A 63 15.77 7.86 3.32
N VAL A 64 14.93 8.89 3.48
CA VAL A 64 14.21 9.13 4.73
C VAL A 64 13.25 7.99 5.03
N ARG A 65 12.55 7.46 4.01
CA ARG A 65 11.64 6.32 4.15
C ARG A 65 12.34 5.09 4.74
N GLU A 66 13.49 4.70 4.19
CA GLU A 66 14.26 3.58 4.70
C GLU A 66 14.80 3.83 6.12
N ALA A 67 15.28 5.04 6.38
CA ALA A 67 15.79 5.41 7.70
C ALA A 67 14.69 5.34 8.77
N VAL A 68 13.50 5.88 8.48
CA VAL A 68 12.34 5.82 9.38
C VAL A 68 11.87 4.37 9.57
N ARG A 69 11.82 3.56 8.52
CA ARG A 69 11.47 2.13 8.62
C ARG A 69 12.40 1.38 9.57
N LYS A 70 13.72 1.55 9.41
CA LYS A 70 14.72 0.93 10.29
C LYS A 70 14.56 1.38 11.75
N MET A 71 14.25 2.66 11.98
CA MET A 71 14.05 3.20 13.32
C MET A 71 12.80 2.64 14.00
N ILE A 72 11.69 2.52 13.28
CA ILE A 72 10.44 1.93 13.80
C ILE A 72 10.65 0.44 14.07
N LYS A 73 11.34 -0.28 13.18
CA LYS A 73 11.64 -1.72 13.38
C LYS A 73 12.47 -1.96 14.65
N ARG A 74 13.38 -1.04 15.00
CA ARG A 74 14.18 -1.13 16.23
C ARG A 74 13.39 -0.84 17.50
N ASN A 75 12.44 0.09 17.43
CA ASN A 75 11.57 0.43 18.55
C ASN A 75 10.21 0.92 18.00
N PRO A 76 9.17 0.07 18.03
CA PRO A 76 7.85 0.39 17.46
C PRO A 76 7.08 1.40 18.30
N ASP A 77 7.44 1.60 19.57
CA ASP A 77 6.72 2.49 20.51
C ASP A 77 7.11 3.97 20.35
N ARG A 78 7.96 4.28 19.36
CA ARG A 78 8.41 5.65 19.11
C ARG A 78 7.27 6.50 18.57
N SER A 79 7.03 7.63 19.25
CA SER A 79 6.11 8.67 18.77
C SER A 79 6.55 9.24 17.41
N ILE A 80 5.58 9.39 16.51
CA ILE A 80 5.72 10.07 15.21
C ILE A 80 6.28 11.48 15.38
N MET A 81 5.88 12.20 16.44
CA MET A 81 6.39 13.55 16.71
C MET A 81 7.89 13.56 17.01
N LYS A 82 8.39 12.56 17.75
CA LYS A 82 9.82 12.42 18.02
C LYS A 82 10.60 12.12 16.74
N LEU A 83 10.05 11.31 15.84
CA LEU A 83 10.64 11.06 14.52
C LEU A 83 10.65 12.34 13.67
N ALA A 84 9.54 13.06 13.63
CA ALA A 84 9.42 14.33 12.90
C ALA A 84 10.49 15.34 13.33
N LYS A 85 10.66 15.54 14.64
CA LYS A 85 11.70 16.42 15.20
C LYS A 85 13.11 15.96 14.84
N LYS A 86 13.38 14.66 14.89
CA LYS A 86 14.71 14.09 14.55
C LYS A 86 15.09 14.34 13.09
N TYR A 87 14.15 14.19 12.16
CA TYR A 87 14.40 14.38 10.73
C TYR A 87 14.11 15.80 10.24
N LYS A 88 13.76 16.74 11.13
CA LYS A 88 13.37 18.12 10.81
C LYS A 88 12.24 18.17 9.74
N ILE A 89 11.29 17.25 9.84
CA ILE A 89 10.14 17.14 8.94
C ILE A 89 8.89 17.52 9.73
N GLY A 90 7.94 18.20 9.08
CA GLY A 90 6.65 18.52 9.69
C GLY A 90 5.86 17.26 10.08
N TYR A 91 5.12 17.32 11.18
CA TYR A 91 4.35 16.18 11.72
C TYR A 91 3.47 15.51 10.67
N ALA A 92 2.68 16.29 9.91
CA ALA A 92 1.78 15.75 8.88
C ALA A 92 2.53 14.97 7.79
N SER A 93 3.70 15.46 7.37
CA SER A 93 4.53 14.78 6.38
C SER A 93 5.11 13.47 6.93
N MET A 94 5.55 13.46 8.18
CA MET A 94 6.05 12.25 8.85
C MET A 94 4.92 11.24 9.09
N HIS A 95 3.74 11.70 9.51
CA HIS A 95 2.57 10.85 9.70
C HIS A 95 2.21 10.13 8.40
N LYS A 96 2.05 10.90 7.32
CA LYS A 96 1.73 10.31 6.02
C LYS A 96 2.86 9.41 5.48
N LEU A 97 4.13 9.70 5.79
CA LEU A 97 5.23 8.78 5.48
C LEU A 97 5.01 7.43 6.17
N VAL A 98 4.64 7.42 7.45
CA VAL A 98 4.38 6.19 8.21
C VAL A 98 3.11 5.46 7.72
N THR A 99 2.02 6.18 7.44
CA THR A 99 0.73 5.55 7.08
C THR A 99 0.59 5.24 5.61
N GLU A 100 0.96 6.16 4.71
CA GLU A 100 0.80 6.01 3.25
C GLU A 100 2.00 5.33 2.61
N ASP A 101 3.23 5.69 2.98
CA ASP A 101 4.43 5.17 2.29
C ASP A 101 4.99 3.90 2.97
N LEU A 102 4.82 3.73 4.28
CA LEU A 102 5.23 2.53 5.02
C LEU A 102 4.08 1.58 5.33
N HIS A 103 2.82 2.01 5.14
CA HIS A 103 1.62 1.22 5.42
C HIS A 103 1.54 0.69 6.86
N LEU A 104 2.07 1.45 7.81
CA LEU A 104 2.06 1.08 9.23
C LEU A 104 0.84 1.68 9.94
N LYS A 105 0.29 0.92 10.89
CA LYS A 105 -0.79 1.34 11.78
C LYS A 105 -0.32 1.28 13.22
N SER A 106 -0.69 2.28 14.02
CA SER A 106 -0.45 2.27 15.47
C SER A 106 -1.57 1.48 16.16
N TYR A 107 -1.17 0.47 16.93
CA TYR A 107 -2.07 -0.30 17.78
C TYR A 107 -1.95 0.14 19.24
N LYS A 108 -3.05 0.01 19.99
CA LYS A 108 -3.00 0.16 21.45
C LYS A 108 -2.44 -1.13 22.05
N ILE A 109 -1.39 -1.01 22.86
CA ILE A 109 -0.81 -2.14 23.58
C ILE A 109 -1.79 -2.57 24.69
N SER A 110 -2.32 -3.79 24.59
CA SER A 110 -3.10 -4.41 25.65
C SER A 110 -2.18 -5.01 26.71
N ARG A 111 -2.50 -4.79 27.99
CA ARG A 111 -1.81 -5.48 29.09
C ARG A 111 -2.31 -6.92 29.18
N GLY A 112 -1.39 -7.86 29.35
CA GLY A 112 -1.69 -9.27 29.59
C GLY A 112 -0.86 -9.79 30.75
N HIS A 113 -1.13 -11.03 31.17
CA HIS A 113 -0.31 -11.68 32.21
C HIS A 113 1.12 -11.88 31.73
N LEU A 114 2.08 -11.57 32.61
CA LEU A 114 3.50 -11.83 32.34
C LEU A 114 3.75 -13.34 32.29
N LEU A 115 4.19 -13.81 31.12
CA LEU A 115 4.57 -15.21 30.91
C LEU A 115 6.07 -15.39 31.13
N THR A 116 6.43 -16.06 32.23
CA THR A 116 7.80 -16.55 32.45
C THR A 116 8.12 -17.68 31.47
N ASP A 117 9.40 -17.94 31.22
CA ASP A 117 9.79 -18.96 30.25
C ASP A 117 9.38 -20.37 30.67
N ALA A 118 9.38 -20.66 31.97
CA ALA A 118 8.81 -21.90 32.52
C ALA A 118 7.31 -22.06 32.16
N LYS A 119 6.50 -21.01 32.36
CA LYS A 119 5.06 -21.02 32.00
C LYS A 119 4.84 -21.17 30.50
N LYS A 120 5.73 -20.61 29.66
CA LYS A 120 5.66 -20.80 28.20
C LYS A 120 5.91 -22.25 27.82
N ALA A 121 6.91 -22.89 28.43
CA ALA A 121 7.24 -24.29 28.18
C ALA A 121 6.09 -25.21 28.60
N GLU A 122 5.54 -25.00 29.80
CA GLU A 122 4.39 -25.76 30.30
C GLU A 122 3.17 -25.62 29.39
N ARG A 123 2.82 -24.39 29.01
CA ARG A 123 1.72 -24.13 28.07
C ARG A 123 1.94 -24.82 26.72
N LEU A 124 3.16 -24.80 26.20
CA LEU A 124 3.48 -25.45 24.93
C LEU A 124 3.29 -26.97 25.01
N GLN A 125 3.74 -27.61 26.10
CA GLN A 125 3.54 -29.04 26.32
C GLN A 125 2.04 -29.38 26.44
N LYS A 126 1.29 -28.60 27.22
CA LYS A 126 -0.16 -28.75 27.35
C LYS A 126 -0.87 -28.62 26.01
N CYS A 127 -0.54 -27.61 25.19
CA CYS A 127 -1.11 -27.43 23.86
C CYS A 127 -0.78 -28.59 22.91
N LYS A 128 0.45 -29.13 22.95
CA LYS A 128 0.83 -30.29 22.13
C LYS A 128 0.02 -31.53 22.52
N LYS A 129 -0.16 -31.78 23.81
CA LYS A 129 -0.97 -32.89 24.33
C LYS A 129 -2.43 -32.74 23.92
N LEU A 130 -3.04 -31.58 24.17
CA LEU A 130 -4.42 -31.28 23.78
C LEU A 130 -4.65 -31.44 22.27
N ARG A 131 -3.69 -31.04 21.44
CA ARG A 131 -3.78 -31.20 19.97
C ARG A 131 -3.67 -32.66 19.52
N ALA A 132 -2.96 -33.51 20.26
CA ALA A 132 -2.91 -34.94 19.96
C ALA A 132 -4.23 -35.62 20.33
N GLU A 133 -4.77 -35.26 21.51
CA GLU A 133 -6.04 -35.75 22.04
C GLU A 133 -7.24 -35.26 21.24
N SER A 134 -7.17 -34.08 20.61
CA SER A 134 -8.27 -33.51 19.81
C SER A 134 -8.57 -34.25 18.50
N ARG A 135 -7.82 -35.30 18.16
CA ARG A 135 -8.05 -36.06 16.91
C ARG A 135 -9.28 -36.97 17.09
N GLY A 136 -10.17 -36.99 16.08
CA GLY A 136 -11.42 -37.77 16.15
C GLY A 136 -12.44 -37.14 17.10
N SER A 137 -13.10 -37.95 17.93
CA SER A 137 -14.10 -37.51 18.92
C SER A 137 -13.48 -37.01 20.24
N GLY A 138 -12.23 -36.55 20.22
CA GLY A 138 -11.40 -36.28 21.41
C GLY A 138 -11.97 -35.32 22.45
N PHE A 139 -12.90 -34.44 22.05
CA PHE A 139 -13.59 -33.53 22.96
C PHE A 139 -15.09 -33.79 23.09
N ALA A 140 -15.61 -34.88 22.50
CA ALA A 140 -17.05 -35.17 22.52
C ALA A 140 -17.61 -35.34 23.94
N ASN A 141 -16.78 -35.75 24.90
CA ASN A 141 -17.15 -35.97 26.30
C ASN A 141 -16.51 -34.95 27.27
N VAL A 142 -16.00 -33.81 26.78
CA VAL A 142 -15.34 -32.79 27.62
C VAL A 142 -16.25 -31.59 27.80
N VAL A 143 -16.58 -31.28 29.06
CA VAL A 143 -17.31 -30.07 29.44
C VAL A 143 -16.30 -29.04 29.99
N PHE A 144 -16.31 -27.84 29.44
CA PHE A 144 -15.51 -26.72 29.92
C PHE A 144 -16.37 -25.77 30.76
N SER A 145 -15.93 -25.44 31.96
CA SER A 145 -16.55 -24.46 32.84
C SER A 145 -15.54 -23.43 33.31
N ASP A 146 -15.98 -22.19 33.53
CA ASP A 146 -15.19 -21.12 34.13
C ASP A 146 -16.12 -20.23 34.96
N GLU A 147 -15.61 -19.62 36.02
CA GLU A 147 -16.39 -18.75 36.90
C GLU A 147 -16.23 -17.30 36.47
N LYS A 148 -17.34 -16.56 36.37
CA LYS A 148 -17.34 -15.13 36.07
C LYS A 148 -18.16 -14.37 37.10
N ILE A 149 -17.55 -13.34 37.69
CA ILE A 149 -18.24 -12.43 38.59
C ILE A 149 -19.11 -11.47 37.77
N PHE A 150 -20.39 -11.41 38.09
CA PHE A 150 -21.33 -10.42 37.55
C PHE A 150 -21.64 -9.39 38.63
N THR A 151 -21.25 -8.14 38.41
CA THR A 151 -21.61 -7.00 39.26
C THR A 151 -22.91 -6.36 38.74
N ILE A 152 -23.86 -6.13 39.64
CA ILE A 152 -25.12 -5.38 39.41
C ILE A 152 -24.84 -3.88 39.49
#